data_AF-A0A2W6DVL1-F1
#
_entry.id   AF-A0A2W6DVL1-F1
#
_cell.length_a   1.000
_cell.length_b   1.000
_cell.length_c   1.000
_cell.angle_alpha   90.00
_cell.angle_beta   90.00
_cell.angle_gamma   90.00
#
_symmetry.space_group_name_H-M   'P 1'
#
loop_
_entity.id
_entity.type
_entity.pdbx_description
1 polymer ?
#
loop_
_entity_poly.entity_id
_entity_poly.type
_entity_poly.pdbx_seq_one_letter_code
_entity_poly.pdbx_strand_id
1 'polypeptide(L)'
;RDNFQFGCEAAYEIRAGRRGRMYRNGTYAGRCLDFWRSCDALGGRADWAVWGVPNCGKGQPSQVARVAHGAPTGRFRATVGVH
;
A
#
# COMPACT_ATOMS: atom_id res chain seq x y z
N ARG A 1 -9.37 0.58 16.12
CA ARG A 1 -7.90 0.38 16.04
C ARG A 1 -7.41 1.48 15.12
N ASP A 2 -6.68 2.45 15.65
CA ASP A 2 -6.50 3.75 14.99
C ASP A 2 -5.25 3.81 14.12
N ASN A 3 -4.26 2.97 14.39
CA ASN A 3 -2.98 2.95 13.69
C ASN A 3 -2.84 1.69 12.83
N PHE A 4 -2.09 1.81 11.74
CA PHE A 4 -1.69 0.72 10.87
C PHE A 4 -0.21 0.83 10.50
N GLN A 5 0.35 -0.29 10.05
CA GLN A 5 1.66 -0.37 9.43
C GLN A 5 1.66 -1.48 8.39
N PHE A 6 2.26 -1.23 7.25
CA PHE A 6 2.47 -2.20 6.18
C PHE A 6 3.92 -2.17 5.70
N GLY A 7 4.40 -3.33 5.28
CA GLY A 7 5.64 -3.48 4.53
C GLY A 7 5.34 -3.58 3.03
N CYS A 8 6.28 -3.11 2.22
CA CYS A 8 6.23 -3.19 0.77
C CYS A 8 7.23 -4.24 0.27
N GLU A 9 6.85 -4.99 -0.76
CA GLU A 9 7.76 -5.90 -1.46
C GLU A 9 8.84 -5.12 -2.24
N ALA A 10 8.48 -3.95 -2.78
CA ALA A 10 9.39 -3.02 -3.44
C ALA A 10 8.99 -1.56 -3.15
N ALA A 11 9.98 -0.70 -2.92
CA ALA A 11 9.81 0.74 -2.82
C ALA A 11 10.73 1.44 -3.81
N TYR A 12 10.22 2.48 -4.49
CA TYR A 12 10.99 3.27 -5.44
C TYR A 12 10.86 4.74 -5.14
N GLU A 13 11.94 5.48 -5.32
CA GLU A 13 11.93 6.93 -5.31
C GLU A 13 11.19 7.47 -6.54
N ILE A 14 10.49 8.59 -6.38
CA ILE A 14 10.01 9.40 -7.50
C ILE A 14 10.62 10.79 -7.36
N ARG A 15 11.43 11.20 -8.35
CA ARG A 15 12.01 12.54 -8.45
C ARG A 15 11.58 13.19 -9.75
N ALA A 16 11.04 14.41 -9.68
CA ALA A 16 10.54 15.16 -10.83
C ALA A 16 9.61 14.31 -11.74
N GLY A 17 8.71 13.53 -11.13
CA GLY A 17 7.77 12.68 -11.84
C GLY A 17 8.36 11.40 -12.46
N ARG A 18 9.63 11.07 -12.20
CA ARG A 18 10.30 9.89 -12.77
C ARG A 18 10.72 8.93 -11.67
N ARG A 19 10.53 7.63 -11.92
CA ARG A 19 10.97 6.56 -11.03
C ARG A 19 12.50 6.50 -10.99
N GLY A 20 13.05 6.59 -9.79
CA GLY A 20 14.49 6.57 -9.54
C GLY A 20 14.92 5.30 -8.81
N ARG A 21 15.72 5.48 -7.76
CA ARG A 21 16.34 4.40 -6.99
C ARG A 21 15.30 3.49 -6.33
N MET A 22 15.58 2.18 -6.33
CA MET A 22 14.85 1.21 -5.50
C MET A 22 15.43 1.19 -4.09
N TYR A 23 14.55 1.17 -3.09
CA TYR A 23 14.86 0.99 -1.67
C TYR A 23 14.48 -0.42 -1.21
N ARG A 24 15.22 -0.94 -0.23
CA ARG A 24 14.90 -2.22 0.40
C ARG A 24 14.05 -1.97 1.64
N ASN A 25 13.23 -2.96 2.00
CA ASN A 25 12.45 -2.96 3.24
C ASN A 25 11.61 -1.69 3.43
N GLY A 26 10.96 -1.23 2.36
CA GLY A 26 10.06 -0.08 2.43
C GLY A 26 8.89 -0.38 3.36
N THR A 27 8.59 0.54 4.26
CA THR A 27 7.44 0.45 5.17
C THR A 27 6.68 1.77 5.17
N TYR A 28 5.37 1.71 5.40
CA TYR A 28 4.55 2.89 5.63
C TYR A 28 3.57 2.64 6.76
N ALA A 29 3.35 3.67 7.56
CA ALA A 29 2.52 3.61 8.75
C ALA A 29 1.79 4.93 8.96
N GLY A 30 0.74 4.88 9.77
CA GLY A 30 0.01 6.08 10.15
C GLY A 30 -1.29 5.79 10.88
N ARG A 31 -2.03 6.85 11.16
CA ARG A 31 -3.42 6.78 11.65
C ARG A 31 -4.34 6.50 10.47
N CYS A 32 -5.20 5.49 10.57
CA CYS A 32 -6.06 5.02 9.49
C CYS A 32 -6.87 6.16 8.85
N LEU A 33 -7.60 6.93 9.67
CA LEU A 33 -8.45 8.01 9.14
C LEU A 33 -7.64 9.12 8.47
N ASP A 34 -6.50 9.48 9.04
CA ASP A 34 -5.66 10.56 8.51
C ASP A 34 -5.01 10.14 7.19
N PHE A 35 -4.58 8.88 7.08
CA PHE A 35 -4.06 8.31 5.84
C PHE A 35 -5.12 8.27 4.74
N TRP A 36 -6.30 7.73 5.02
CA TRP A 36 -7.35 7.65 3.99
C TRP A 36 -7.85 9.04 3.57
N ARG A 37 -7.89 10.01 4.49
CA ARG A 37 -8.21 11.42 4.20
C ARG A 37 -7.11 12.14 3.42
N SER A 38 -5.87 11.64 3.43
CA SER A 38 -4.76 12.25 2.70
C SER A 38 -4.67 11.83 1.23
N CYS A 39 -5.59 10.97 0.76
CA CYS A 39 -5.72 10.60 -0.64
C CYS A 39 -6.07 11.82 -1.48
N ASP A 40 -5.15 12.24 -2.35
CA ASP A 40 -5.31 13.45 -3.18
C ASP A 40 -5.29 13.17 -4.69
N ALA A 41 -5.07 11.91 -5.09
CA ALA A 41 -5.23 11.47 -6.48
C ALA A 41 -5.48 9.96 -6.55
N LEU A 42 -6.25 9.54 -7.56
CA LEU A 42 -6.48 8.15 -7.93
C LEU A 42 -6.17 7.93 -9.42
N GLY A 43 -5.65 6.76 -9.73
CA GLY A 43 -5.52 6.27 -11.11
C GLY A 43 -6.88 6.00 -11.75
N GLY A 44 -6.90 5.98 -13.08
CA GLY A 44 -8.10 5.69 -13.86
C GLY A 44 -8.29 4.20 -14.16
N ARG A 45 -9.28 3.90 -15.00
CA ARG A 45 -9.62 2.53 -15.41
C ARG A 45 -8.46 1.78 -16.09
N ALA A 46 -7.57 2.49 -16.78
CA ALA A 46 -6.40 1.90 -17.43
C ALA A 46 -5.37 1.31 -16.45
N ASP A 47 -5.38 1.76 -15.20
CA ASP A 47 -4.44 1.35 -14.15
C ASP A 47 -5.12 0.50 -13.06
N TRP A 48 -6.42 0.22 -13.22
CA TRP A 48 -7.14 -0.64 -12.29
C TRP A 48 -6.68 -2.09 -12.45
N ALA A 49 -6.32 -2.73 -11.34
CA ALA A 49 -5.94 -4.13 -11.31
C ALA A 49 -6.48 -4.83 -10.05
N VAL A 50 -6.61 -6.16 -10.15
CA VAL A 50 -6.95 -7.02 -9.01
C VAL A 50 -5.66 -7.51 -8.36
N TRP A 51 -5.46 -7.12 -7.11
CA TRP A 51 -4.31 -7.52 -6.29
C TRP A 51 -4.77 -8.53 -5.25
N GLY A 52 -4.18 -9.72 -5.24
CA GLY A 52 -4.58 -10.78 -4.32
C GLY A 52 -3.42 -11.66 -3.91
N VAL A 53 -3.52 -12.22 -2.71
CA VAL A 53 -2.62 -13.28 -2.23
C VAL A 53 -3.43 -14.57 -2.09
N PRO A 54 -2.86 -15.73 -2.44
CA PRO A 54 -3.57 -17.01 -2.39
C PRO A 54 -3.96 -17.41 -0.95
N ASN A 55 -3.29 -16.85 0.06
CA ASN A 55 -3.45 -17.16 1.48
C ASN A 55 -3.47 -15.88 2.33
N CYS A 56 -4.57 -15.13 2.31
CA CYS A 56 -4.73 -14.01 3.23
C CYS A 56 -4.97 -14.59 4.64
N GLY A 57 -3.90 -14.74 5.43
CA GLY A 57 -3.97 -15.21 6.82
C GLY A 57 -4.64 -14.15 7.69
N LYS A 58 -5.92 -14.36 8.00
CA LYS A 58 -6.73 -13.44 8.83
C LYS A 58 -7.11 -14.10 10.15
N GLY A 59 -7.18 -13.31 11.22
CA GLY A 59 -7.73 -13.73 12.51
C GLY A 59 -6.76 -14.52 13.41
N GLN A 60 -7.21 -14.70 14.65
CA GLN A 60 -6.62 -15.58 15.67
C GLN A 60 -7.78 -16.39 16.27
N PRO A 61 -7.86 -17.72 16.03
CA PRO A 61 -6.94 -18.57 15.25
C PRO A 61 -6.91 -18.22 13.75
N SER A 62 -5.80 -18.54 13.06
CA SER A 62 -5.56 -18.19 11.66
C SER A 62 -6.57 -18.87 10.74
N GLN A 63 -7.26 -18.07 9.93
CA GLN A 63 -8.16 -18.51 8.87
C GLN A 63 -7.53 -18.16 7.53
N VAL A 64 -7.42 -19.17 6.66
CA VAL A 64 -6.89 -19.01 5.30
C VAL A 64 -8.07 -18.78 4.35
N ALA A 65 -8.08 -17.64 3.68
CA ALA A 65 -9.02 -17.35 2.60
C ALA A 65 -8.28 -16.81 1.39
N ARG A 66 -8.79 -17.12 0.20
CA ARG A 66 -8.42 -16.38 -1.02
C ARG A 66 -9.09 -15.01 -0.93
N VAL A 67 -8.29 -13.96 -0.92
CA VAL A 67 -8.80 -12.59 -0.91
C VAL A 67 -8.10 -11.82 -2.01
N ALA A 68 -8.89 -11.10 -2.78
CA ALA A 68 -8.40 -10.19 -3.81
C ALA A 68 -9.08 -8.83 -3.64
N HIS A 69 -8.37 -7.77 -3.95
CA HIS A 69 -8.82 -6.39 -3.87
C HIS A 69 -8.55 -5.72 -5.20
N GLY A 70 -9.62 -5.26 -5.86
CA GLY A 70 -9.50 -4.45 -7.07
C GLY A 70 -9.29 -2.98 -6.69
N ALA A 71 -8.18 -2.39 -7.12
CA ALA A 71 -7.90 -0.98 -6.87
C ALA A 71 -7.05 -0.37 -8.01
N PRO A 72 -7.29 0.90 -8.36
CA PRO A 72 -6.30 1.68 -9.10
C PRO A 72 -5.17 2.12 -8.16
N THR A 73 -4.08 2.65 -8.71
CA THR A 73 -3.06 3.32 -7.90
C THR A 73 -3.67 4.53 -7.18
N GLY A 74 -3.28 4.76 -5.93
CA GLY A 74 -3.67 5.97 -5.18
C GLY A 74 -2.45 6.73 -4.68
N ARG A 75 -2.56 8.05 -4.59
CA ARG A 75 -1.54 8.92 -4.02
C ARG A 75 -1.97 9.36 -2.62
N PHE A 76 -1.13 9.08 -1.64
CA PHE A 76 -1.38 9.35 -0.23
C PHE A 76 -0.20 10.11 0.37
N ARG A 77 -0.46 10.90 1.40
CA ARG A 77 0.58 11.46 2.27
C ARG A 77 0.74 10.54 3.48
N ALA A 78 1.95 10.03 3.69
CA ALA A 78 2.28 9.12 4.77
C ALA A 78 3.75 9.24 5.18
N THR A 79 4.07 8.77 6.38
CA THR A 79 5.46 8.54 6.79
C THR A 79 5.93 7.24 6.18
N VAL A 80 7.06 7.30 5.47
CA VAL A 80 7.68 6.15 4.80
C VAL A 80 9.05 5.89 5.42
N GLY A 81 9.29 4.65 5.86
CA GLY A 81 10.60 4.16 6.26
C GLY A 81 11.25 3.37 5.13
N VAL A 82 12.51 3.65 4.81
CA VAL A 82 13.27 2.97 3.75
C VAL A 82 14.72 2.74 4.20
N HIS A 83 15.33 1.66 3.70
CA HIS A 83 16.74 1.32 3.93
C HIS A 83 17.50 1.18 2.60
#